data_AF-A0A328B3D8-F1
#
_entry.id   AF-A0A328B3D8-F1
#
_cell.length_a   1.000
_cell.length_b   1.000
_cell.length_c   1.000
_cell.angle_alpha   90.00
_cell.angle_beta   90.00
_cell.angle_gamma   90.00
#
_symmetry.space_group_name_H-M   'P 1'
#
loop_
_entity.id
_entity.type
_entity.pdbx_description
1 polymer ?
#
loop_
_entity_poly.entity_id
_entity_poly.type
_entity_poly.pdbx_seq_one_letter_code
_entity_poly.pdbx_strand_id
1 'polypeptide(L)' 'MIGNLGRTTWWRMMRSGSAPRPIRISPGRVAWLEADILDWIAERQAQA' A
#
# COMPACT_ATOMS: atom_id res chain seq x y z
N MET A 1 4.74 7.42 5.53
CA MET A 1 5.08 6.05 5.94
C MET A 1 3.76 5.28 5.94
N ILE A 2 3.70 4.06 5.41
CA ILE A 2 2.49 3.21 5.50
C ILE A 2 2.81 2.16 6.56
N GLY A 3 2.15 2.19 7.72
CA GLY A 3 2.53 1.37 8.87
C GLY A 3 4.00 1.59 9.29
N ASN A 4 4.77 0.52 9.42
CA ASN A 4 6.21 0.55 9.74
C ASN A 4 7.14 0.49 8.50
N LEU A 5 6.61 0.72 7.29
CA LEU A 5 7.41 0.61 6.05
C LEU A 5 7.90 1.97 5.54
N GLY A 6 9.18 1.98 5.15
CA GLY A 6 9.79 3.07 4.39
C GLY A 6 9.17 3.22 2.99
N ARG A 7 9.23 4.44 2.44
CA ARG A 7 8.62 4.80 1.14
C ARG A 7 9.13 3.92 -0.01
N THR A 8 10.43 3.65 -0.07
CA THR A 8 11.04 2.82 -1.13
C THR A 8 10.56 1.38 -1.09
N THR A 9 10.40 0.80 0.10
CA THR A 9 9.89 -0.56 0.28
C THR A 9 8.45 -0.67 -0.20
N TRP A 10 7.61 0.30 0.16
CA TRP A 10 6.23 0.36 -0.33
C TRP A 10 6.15 0.36 -1.87
N TRP A 11 6.95 1.21 -2.54
CA TRP A 11 7.01 1.23 -4.00
C TRP A 11 7.51 -0.07 -4.61
N ARG A 12 8.48 -0.75 -3.98
CA ARG A 12 8.95 -2.07 -4.42
C ARG A 12 7.85 -3.13 -4.28
N MET A 13 7.10 -3.11 -3.18
CA MET A 13 6.00 -4.05 -2.93
C MET A 13 4.84 -3.85 -3.90
N MET A 14 4.55 -2.60 -4.27
CA MET A 14 3.57 -2.33 -5.33
C MET A 14 4.04 -2.89 -6.68
N ARG A 15 5.34 -2.78 -7.00
CA ARG A 15 5.89 -3.38 -8.24
C ARG A 15 5.86 -4.91 -8.20
N SER A 16 6.04 -5.54 -7.04
CA SER A 16 5.94 -7.00 -6.88
C SER A 16 4.51 -7.51 -6.76
N GLY A 17 3.49 -6.63 -6.73
CA GLY A 17 2.09 -7.01 -6.55
C GLY A 17 1.72 -7.42 -5.12
N SER A 18 2.61 -7.18 -4.15
CA SER A 18 2.40 -7.52 -2.73
C SER A 18 1.77 -6.39 -1.91
N ALA A 19 1.43 -5.28 -2.56
CA ALA A 19 0.73 -4.13 -1.99
C ALA A 19 -0.41 -3.70 -2.93
N PRO A 20 -1.49 -3.10 -2.42
CA PRO A 20 -2.64 -2.70 -3.20
C PRO A 20 -2.26 -1.69 -4.29
N ARG A 21 -2.94 -1.81 -5.45
CA ARG A 21 -2.66 -0.97 -6.61
C ARG A 21 -3.23 0.44 -6.38
N PRO A 22 -2.46 1.49 -6.69
CA PRO A 22 -2.95 2.86 -6.58
C PRO A 22 -4.02 3.16 -7.64
N ILE A 23 -5.03 3.92 -7.25
CA ILE A 23 -6.05 4.50 -8.12
C ILE A 23 -5.64 5.95 -8.44
N ARG A 24 -5.65 6.31 -9.73
CA ARG A 24 -5.32 7.67 -10.18
C ARG A 24 -6.53 8.58 -10.01
N ILE A 25 -6.44 9.53 -9.08
CA ILE A 25 -7.52 10.51 -8.82
C ILE A 25 -7.35 11.75 -9.72
N SER A 26 -6.12 12.20 -9.92
CA SER A 26 -5.81 13.35 -10.78
C SER A 26 -4.40 13.25 -11.36
N PRO A 27 -4.01 14.11 -12.31
CA PRO A 27 -2.62 14.21 -12.75
C PRO A 27 -1.70 14.43 -11.54
N GLY A 28 -0.69 13.56 -11.39
CA GLY A 28 0.28 13.63 -10.29
C GLY A 28 -0.23 13.17 -8.92
N ARG A 29 -1.50 12.77 -8.76
CA ARG A 29 -2.03 12.26 -7.49
C ARG A 29 -2.64 10.87 -7.67
N VAL A 30 -2.20 9.98 -6.80
CA VAL A 30 -2.75 8.65 -6.64
C VAL A 30 -3.26 8.49 -5.21
N ALA A 31 -4.31 7.70 -5.06
CA ALA A 31 -4.86 7.31 -3.77
C ALA A 31 -5.05 5.79 -3.75
N TRP A 32 -5.30 5.26 -2.56
CA TRP A 32 -5.68 3.87 -2.36
C TRP A 32 -7.05 3.86 -1.70
N LEU A 33 -7.80 2.79 -1.91
CA LEU A 33 -8.97 2.54 -1.09
C LEU A 33 -8.51 2.32 0.35
N GLU A 34 -9.18 2.99 1.28
CA GLU A 34 -8.86 2.88 2.69
C GLU A 34 -9.02 1.43 3.18
N ALA A 35 -10.08 0.75 2.75
CA ALA A 35 -10.32 -0.65 3.05
C ALA A 35 -9.13 -1.55 2.62
N ASP A 36 -8.68 -1.44 1.37
CA ASP A 36 -7.55 -2.23 0.86
C ASP A 36 -6.26 -2.01 1.66
N ILE A 37 -6.03 -0.78 2.12
CA ILE A 37 -4.86 -0.46 2.95
C ILE A 37 -5.00 -1.06 4.34
N LEU A 38 -6.19 -0.97 4.95
CA LEU A 38 -6.46 -1.54 6.26
C LEU A 38 -6.36 -3.07 6.23
N ASP A 39 -6.93 -3.72 5.23
CA ASP A 39 -6.85 -5.17 5.03
C ASP A 39 -5.39 -5.60 4.85
N TRP A 40 -4.63 -4.89 4.01
CA TRP A 40 -3.20 -5.17 3.82
C TRP A 40 -2.38 -5.01 5.11
N ILE A 41 -2.67 -4.00 5.94
CA ILE A 41 -2.04 -3.83 7.25
C ILE A 41 -2.42 -5.00 8.18
N ALA A 42 -3.69 -5.38 8.22
CA ALA A 42 -4.19 -6.46 9.06
C ALA A 42 -3.57 -7.82 8.70
N GLU A 43 -3.48 -8.15 7.41
CA GLU A 43 -2.82 -9.37 6.92
C GLU A 43 -1.35 -9.45 7.38
N ARG A 44 -0.65 -8.32 7.35
CA ARG A 44 0.75 -8.21 7.77
C ARG A 44 0.94 -8.32 9.28
N GLN A 45 0.01 -7.77 10.06
CA GLN A 45 0.02 -7.90 11.52
C GLN A 45 -0.32 -9.33 11.95
N ALA A 46 -1.20 -10.01 11.23
CA ALA A 46 -1.55 -11.41 11.53
C ALA A 46 -0.43 -12.41 11.19
N GLN A 47 0.51 -12.04 10.31
CA GLN A 47 1.68 -12.85 9.92
C GLN A 47 2.92 -12.60 10.80
N ALA A 48 2.87 -11.68 11.76
CA ALA A 48 3.96 -11.34 12.67
C ALA A 48 3.75 -11.97 14.05
#